data_AF-A0A7W1Q5Z1-F1
#
_entry.id   AF-A0A7W1Q5Z1-F1
#
_cell.length_a   1.000
_cell.length_b   1.000
_cell.length_c   1.000
_cell.angle_alpha   90.00
_cell.angle_beta   90.00
_cell.angle_gamma   90.00
#
_symmetry.space_group_name_H-M   'P 1'
#
loop_
_entity.id
_entity.type
_entity.pdbx_description
1 polymer ?
#
loop_
_entity_poly.entity_id
_entity_poly.type
_entity_poly.pdbx_seq_one_letter_code
_entity_poly.pdbx_strand_id
1 'polypeptide(L)'
;MLSKRLSTRQAPPVREMAQSYLALVRFYEEADKLSSAEAHAKVRDFDPESYRLRLLEGPVEQISWMDLSAMAVREPDVCAKAWQRNYDAANDDYLSGNRAARALSAHYDFGPADRACFMVTRDSLIKEWQPQTGSELHIIDMITQTSMLHQQWIGRHASHLMLGFDRDRESGRQVLPRVDEAEALEQSATMVERFQRMYLQLVKTLKELRRATPPIVVQQAGQVNVGQQQVNVGKVEGKRRKATLAKGSDRSTSSGASGAKQASPRSRKAVLVTEKDRTRK
;
A
#
# COMPACT_ATOMS: atom_id res chain seq x y z
N MET A 1 4.02 -19.65 -30.48
CA MET A 1 2.94 -18.83 -29.88
C MET A 1 3.28 -18.55 -28.43
N LEU A 2 3.37 -17.27 -28.11
CA LEU A 2 4.06 -16.73 -26.94
C LEU A 2 3.28 -16.94 -25.64
N SER A 3 3.66 -17.96 -24.88
CA SER A 3 3.50 -17.94 -23.43
C SER A 3 4.48 -16.90 -22.86
N LYS A 4 4.13 -15.62 -23.02
CA LYS A 4 4.70 -14.55 -22.20
C LYS A 4 4.31 -14.92 -20.78
N ARG A 5 5.28 -15.38 -19.99
CA ARG A 5 5.13 -15.53 -18.54
C ARG A 5 4.74 -14.16 -18.01
N LEU A 6 3.44 -13.92 -17.82
CA LEU A 6 2.96 -12.86 -16.96
C LEU A 6 3.76 -13.01 -15.67
N SER A 7 4.45 -11.96 -15.27
CA SER A 7 5.14 -11.92 -13.99
C SER A 7 4.16 -12.44 -12.95
N THR A 8 4.56 -13.42 -12.14
CA THR A 8 3.67 -14.12 -11.18
C THR A 8 2.94 -13.16 -10.22
N ARG A 9 3.35 -11.89 -10.15
CA ARG A 9 2.65 -10.81 -9.44
C ARG A 9 1.36 -10.30 -10.10
N GLN A 10 1.11 -10.59 -11.38
CA GLN A 10 0.00 -10.02 -12.16
C GLN A 10 -1.21 -10.95 -12.30
N ALA A 11 -1.07 -12.23 -11.94
CA ALA A 11 -2.21 -13.12 -11.89
C ALA A 11 -3.01 -12.87 -10.60
N PRO A 12 -4.35 -12.85 -10.67
CA PRO A 12 -5.17 -12.78 -9.47
C PRO A 12 -4.92 -14.03 -8.60
N PRO A 13 -5.05 -13.90 -7.28
CA PRO A 13 -4.73 -14.99 -6.37
C PRO A 13 -5.84 -16.05 -6.44
N VAL A 14 -5.57 -17.11 -7.21
CA VAL A 14 -6.53 -18.16 -7.61
C VAL A 14 -7.17 -18.85 -6.41
N ARG A 15 -6.44 -18.98 -5.30
CA ARG A 15 -6.93 -19.64 -4.09
C ARG A 15 -8.10 -18.87 -3.47
N GLU A 16 -7.99 -17.57 -3.36
CA GLU A 16 -8.97 -16.66 -2.76
C GLU A 16 -10.24 -16.60 -3.62
N MET A 17 -10.07 -16.63 -4.95
CA MET A 17 -11.18 -16.73 -5.90
C MET A 17 -11.92 -18.06 -5.75
N ALA A 18 -11.20 -19.18 -5.65
CA ALA A 18 -11.80 -20.49 -5.42
C ALA A 18 -12.53 -20.58 -4.08
N GLN A 19 -11.95 -19.99 -3.02
CA GLN A 19 -12.58 -19.92 -1.70
C GLN A 19 -13.86 -19.08 -1.72
N SER A 20 -13.85 -17.92 -2.39
CA SER A 20 -15.03 -17.08 -2.55
C SER A 20 -16.13 -17.79 -3.34
N TYR A 21 -15.77 -18.53 -4.39
CA TYR A 21 -16.72 -19.33 -5.16
C TYR A 21 -17.38 -20.42 -4.30
N LEU A 22 -16.58 -21.19 -3.55
CA LEU A 22 -17.09 -22.24 -2.66
C LEU A 22 -17.96 -21.68 -1.52
N ALA A 23 -17.60 -20.51 -0.98
CA ALA A 23 -18.41 -19.84 0.04
C ALA A 23 -19.80 -19.49 -0.49
N LEU A 24 -19.91 -19.06 -1.75
CA LEU A 24 -21.19 -18.73 -2.38
C LEU A 24 -22.02 -19.99 -2.70
N VAL A 25 -21.38 -21.07 -3.15
CA VAL A 25 -22.06 -22.36 -3.33
C VAL A 25 -22.67 -22.82 -2.01
N ARG A 26 -21.90 -22.80 -0.92
CA ARG A 26 -22.39 -23.13 0.43
C ARG A 26 -23.53 -22.23 0.88
N PHE A 27 -23.43 -20.93 0.61
CA PHE A 27 -24.52 -19.99 0.91
C PHE A 27 -25.83 -20.43 0.24
N TYR A 28 -25.81 -20.82 -1.04
CA TYR A 28 -27.01 -21.28 -1.74
C TYR A 28 -27.51 -22.66 -1.27
N GLU A 29 -26.61 -23.58 -0.93
CA GLU A 29 -26.97 -24.86 -0.31
C GLU A 29 -27.69 -24.63 1.04
N GLU A 30 -27.18 -23.71 1.86
CA GLU A 30 -27.70 -23.44 3.20
C GLU A 30 -28.97 -22.58 3.20
N ALA A 31 -28.98 -21.47 2.45
CA ALA A 31 -30.06 -20.48 2.44
C ALA A 31 -31.25 -20.92 1.58
N ASP A 32 -30.98 -21.41 0.37
CA ASP A 32 -32.02 -21.75 -0.62
C ASP A 32 -32.35 -23.25 -0.67
N LYS A 33 -31.65 -24.06 0.14
CA LYS A 33 -31.82 -25.53 0.20
C LYS A 33 -31.60 -26.23 -1.15
N LEU A 34 -30.77 -25.64 -1.99
CA LEU A 34 -30.41 -26.22 -3.29
C LEU A 34 -29.46 -27.41 -3.10
N SER A 35 -29.55 -28.39 -3.99
CA SER A 35 -28.50 -29.39 -4.11
C SER A 35 -27.18 -28.74 -4.54
N SER A 36 -26.05 -29.39 -4.29
CA SER A 36 -24.75 -28.86 -4.68
C SER A 36 -24.66 -28.54 -6.18
N ALA A 37 -25.21 -29.40 -7.03
CA ALA A 37 -25.25 -29.18 -8.47
C ALA A 37 -26.09 -27.95 -8.87
N GLU A 38 -27.27 -27.76 -8.25
CA GLU A 38 -28.13 -26.60 -8.48
C GLU A 38 -27.49 -25.31 -7.95
N ALA A 39 -26.83 -25.34 -6.79
CA ALA A 39 -26.09 -24.22 -6.25
C ALA A 39 -24.95 -23.80 -7.19
N HIS A 40 -24.17 -24.77 -7.71
CA HIS A 40 -23.15 -24.51 -8.73
C HIS A 40 -23.73 -23.92 -10.01
N ALA A 41 -24.89 -24.40 -10.46
CA ALA A 41 -25.59 -23.86 -11.64
C ALA A 41 -26.04 -22.42 -11.38
N LYS A 42 -26.62 -22.14 -10.22
CA LYS A 42 -27.06 -20.80 -9.81
C LYS A 42 -25.91 -19.81 -9.71
N VAL A 43 -24.76 -20.22 -9.18
CA VAL A 43 -23.53 -19.40 -9.17
C VAL A 43 -23.01 -19.14 -10.60
N ARG A 44 -23.38 -19.96 -11.59
CA ARG A 44 -23.03 -19.70 -13.00
C ARG A 44 -24.10 -18.90 -13.72
N ASP A 45 -25.32 -18.83 -13.20
CA ASP A 45 -26.46 -18.13 -13.80
C ASP A 45 -26.47 -16.63 -13.47
N PHE A 46 -25.31 -15.97 -13.64
CA PHE A 46 -25.20 -14.52 -13.53
C PHE A 46 -25.08 -13.87 -14.92
N ASP A 47 -25.64 -12.67 -15.03
CA ASP A 47 -25.51 -11.80 -16.20
C ASP A 47 -24.04 -11.35 -16.39
N PRO A 48 -23.33 -11.87 -17.41
CA PRO A 48 -21.91 -11.55 -17.60
C PRO A 48 -21.68 -10.06 -17.87
N GLU A 49 -22.58 -9.36 -18.55
CA GLU A 49 -22.36 -7.95 -18.91
C GLU A 49 -22.41 -7.04 -17.69
N SER A 50 -23.34 -7.26 -16.75
CA SER A 50 -23.38 -6.51 -15.49
C SER A 50 -22.09 -6.65 -14.69
N TYR A 51 -21.51 -7.85 -14.62
CA TYR A 51 -20.23 -8.10 -13.95
C TYR A 51 -19.06 -7.46 -14.70
N ARG A 52 -19.05 -7.58 -16.03
CA ARG A 52 -18.04 -6.98 -16.90
C ARG A 52 -17.98 -5.46 -16.70
N LEU A 53 -19.14 -4.80 -16.72
CA LEU A 53 -19.27 -3.36 -16.50
C LEU A 53 -18.77 -2.96 -15.11
N ARG A 54 -19.20 -3.68 -14.05
CA ARG A 54 -18.74 -3.42 -12.68
C ARG A 54 -17.23 -3.57 -12.54
N LEU A 55 -16.64 -4.62 -13.11
CA LEU A 55 -15.19 -4.87 -13.06
C LEU A 55 -14.37 -3.82 -13.83
N LEU A 56 -14.86 -3.36 -14.98
CA LEU A 56 -14.10 -2.47 -15.86
C LEU A 56 -14.34 -0.97 -15.60
N GLU A 57 -15.49 -0.61 -15.04
CA GLU A 57 -15.91 0.79 -14.91
C GLU A 57 -16.36 1.17 -13.49
N GLY A 58 -16.78 0.19 -12.67
CA GLY A 58 -17.22 0.45 -11.29
C GLY A 58 -16.08 0.85 -10.36
N PRO A 59 -16.35 1.37 -9.15
CA PRO A 59 -15.34 1.64 -8.13
C PRO A 59 -14.55 0.38 -7.75
N VAL A 60 -13.23 0.50 -7.54
CA VAL A 60 -12.36 -0.64 -7.21
C VAL A 60 -12.72 -1.30 -5.88
N GLU A 61 -13.26 -0.53 -4.94
CA GLU A 61 -13.71 -0.99 -3.63
C GLU A 61 -14.97 -1.86 -3.69
N GLN A 62 -15.71 -1.79 -4.80
CA GLN A 62 -16.90 -2.61 -5.04
C GLN A 62 -16.58 -3.91 -5.77
N ILE A 63 -15.33 -4.12 -6.21
CA ILE A 63 -14.89 -5.37 -6.82
C ILE A 63 -14.66 -6.41 -5.72
N SER A 64 -15.49 -7.43 -5.69
CA SER A 64 -15.38 -8.57 -4.78
C SER A 64 -14.59 -9.73 -5.40
N TRP A 65 -14.15 -10.66 -4.56
CA TRP A 65 -13.58 -11.93 -5.01
C TRP A 65 -14.57 -12.76 -5.85
N MET A 66 -15.86 -12.60 -5.59
CA MET A 66 -16.92 -13.25 -6.35
C MET A 66 -16.94 -12.75 -7.79
N ASP A 67 -16.90 -11.43 -7.99
CA ASP A 67 -16.88 -10.83 -9.32
C ASP A 67 -15.70 -11.33 -10.17
N LEU A 68 -14.52 -11.36 -9.55
CA LEU A 68 -13.31 -11.89 -10.21
C LEU A 68 -13.44 -13.39 -10.51
N SER A 69 -13.95 -14.19 -9.58
CA SER A 69 -14.10 -15.64 -9.75
C SER A 69 -15.08 -16.00 -10.88
N ALA A 70 -16.20 -15.29 -10.98
CA ALA A 70 -17.21 -15.49 -12.01
C ALA A 70 -16.63 -15.18 -13.39
N MET A 71 -15.86 -14.09 -13.51
CA MET A 71 -15.29 -13.65 -14.77
C MET A 71 -14.05 -14.44 -15.19
N ALA A 72 -13.28 -15.00 -14.27
CA ALA A 72 -12.07 -15.76 -14.61
C ALA A 72 -12.32 -17.01 -15.47
N VAL A 73 -13.49 -17.64 -15.31
CA VAL A 73 -13.87 -18.82 -16.09
C VAL A 73 -14.30 -18.44 -17.52
N ARG A 74 -14.93 -17.28 -17.69
CA ARG A 74 -15.51 -16.83 -18.96
C ARG A 74 -14.56 -15.98 -19.78
N GLU A 75 -13.99 -14.96 -19.16
CA GLU A 75 -13.13 -13.96 -19.77
C GLU A 75 -11.89 -13.71 -18.87
N PRO A 76 -10.91 -14.63 -18.87
CA PRO A 76 -9.74 -14.53 -18.02
C PRO A 76 -8.95 -13.23 -18.21
N ASP A 77 -8.93 -12.68 -19.44
CA ASP A 77 -8.27 -11.42 -19.74
C ASP A 77 -8.96 -10.21 -19.08
N VAL A 78 -10.30 -10.21 -18.98
CA VAL A 78 -11.05 -9.16 -18.26
C VAL A 78 -10.79 -9.27 -16.78
N CYS A 79 -10.80 -10.48 -16.22
CA CYS A 79 -10.45 -10.70 -14.82
C CYS A 79 -9.02 -10.21 -14.50
N ALA A 80 -8.04 -10.52 -15.36
CA ALA A 80 -6.66 -10.08 -15.16
C ALA A 80 -6.52 -8.55 -15.21
N LYS A 81 -7.21 -7.88 -16.15
CA LYS A 81 -7.25 -6.40 -16.21
C LYS A 81 -7.89 -5.78 -14.98
N ALA A 82 -9.02 -6.32 -14.53
CA ALA A 82 -9.72 -5.83 -13.35
C ALA A 82 -8.87 -6.01 -12.08
N TRP A 83 -8.18 -7.15 -11.95
CA TRP A 83 -7.24 -7.39 -10.87
C TRP A 83 -6.08 -6.40 -10.87
N GLN A 84 -5.45 -6.17 -12.04
CA GLN A 84 -4.37 -5.20 -12.16
C GLN A 84 -4.84 -3.79 -11.76
N ARG A 85 -6.04 -3.38 -12.18
CA ARG A 85 -6.62 -2.09 -11.79
C ARG A 85 -6.82 -1.98 -10.27
N ASN A 86 -7.33 -3.04 -9.64
CA ASN A 86 -7.49 -3.08 -8.18
C ASN A 86 -6.13 -3.01 -7.47
N TYR A 87 -5.15 -3.76 -7.95
CA TYR A 87 -3.78 -3.72 -7.43
C TYR A 87 -3.16 -2.32 -7.54
N ASP A 88 -3.26 -1.69 -8.71
CA ASP A 88 -2.71 -0.35 -8.95
C ASP A 88 -3.39 0.69 -8.04
N ALA A 89 -4.73 0.65 -7.92
CA ALA A 89 -5.46 1.53 -7.03
C ALA A 89 -5.10 1.31 -5.54
N ALA A 90 -4.94 0.05 -5.11
CA ALA A 90 -4.50 -0.27 -3.76
C ALA A 90 -3.05 0.19 -3.50
N ASN A 91 -2.18 0.11 -4.50
CA ASN A 91 -0.82 0.62 -4.43
C ASN A 91 -0.79 2.15 -4.35
N ASP A 92 -1.61 2.85 -5.14
CA ASP A 92 -1.74 4.30 -5.09
C ASP A 92 -2.32 4.77 -3.75
N ASP A 93 -3.34 4.09 -3.22
CA ASP A 93 -3.93 4.38 -1.91
C ASP A 93 -2.93 4.14 -0.76
N TYR A 94 -2.06 3.13 -0.91
CA TYR A 94 -0.96 2.88 0.02
C TYR A 94 0.12 3.96 -0.07
N LEU A 95 0.63 4.27 -1.26
CA LEU A 95 1.69 5.26 -1.47
C LEU A 95 1.25 6.68 -1.10
N SER A 96 -0.01 7.03 -1.35
CA SER A 96 -0.58 8.32 -0.94
C SER A 96 -0.82 8.45 0.57
N GLY A 97 -0.75 7.35 1.33
CA GLY A 97 -1.03 7.35 2.77
C GLY A 97 -2.52 7.44 3.12
N ASN A 98 -3.40 7.44 2.12
CA ASN A 98 -4.85 7.52 2.30
C ASN A 98 -5.40 6.33 3.09
N ARG A 99 -4.84 5.13 2.88
CA ARG A 99 -5.17 3.95 3.67
C ARG A 99 -4.85 4.14 5.14
N ALA A 100 -3.66 4.65 5.44
CA ALA A 100 -3.20 4.86 6.81
C ALA A 100 -4.04 5.93 7.53
N ALA A 101 -4.39 7.01 6.84
CA ALA A 101 -5.27 8.04 7.40
C ALA A 101 -6.69 7.52 7.68
N ARG A 102 -7.27 6.72 6.77
CA ARG A 102 -8.60 6.12 6.96
C ARG A 102 -8.69 5.20 8.16
N ALA A 103 -7.59 4.56 8.56
CA ALA A 103 -7.57 3.74 9.77
C ALA A 103 -7.85 4.55 11.06
N LEU A 104 -7.59 5.86 11.06
CA LEU A 104 -7.93 6.75 12.18
C LEU A 104 -9.41 7.20 12.13
N SER A 105 -10.06 7.11 10.98
CA SER A 105 -11.46 7.53 10.77
C SER A 105 -12.49 6.64 11.46
N ALA A 106 -12.10 5.49 12.02
CA ALA A 106 -12.97 4.68 12.87
C ALA A 106 -13.35 5.39 14.17
N HIS A 107 -12.64 6.46 14.55
CA HIS A 107 -12.99 7.31 15.68
C HIS A 107 -13.94 8.43 15.23
N TYR A 108 -15.07 8.59 15.94
CA TYR A 108 -16.11 9.57 15.63
C TYR A 108 -15.60 11.03 15.50
N ASP A 109 -14.46 11.35 16.11
CA ASP A 109 -13.89 12.70 16.13
C ASP A 109 -12.93 13.00 14.96
N PHE A 110 -12.61 12.02 14.10
CA PHE A 110 -11.58 12.20 13.07
C PHE A 110 -12.17 12.79 11.78
N GLY A 111 -12.03 14.11 11.62
CA GLY A 111 -12.59 14.87 10.50
C GLY A 111 -11.60 15.15 9.35
N PRO A 112 -12.05 15.92 8.33
CA PRO A 112 -11.18 16.35 7.23
C PRO A 112 -9.94 17.14 7.67
N ALA A 113 -10.05 17.94 8.75
CA ALA A 113 -8.93 18.69 9.31
C ALA A 113 -7.85 17.76 9.89
N ASP A 114 -8.25 16.74 10.66
CA ASP A 114 -7.32 15.74 11.20
C ASP A 114 -6.64 14.95 10.08
N ARG A 115 -7.40 14.63 9.02
CA ARG A 115 -6.82 13.99 7.82
C ARG A 115 -5.79 14.89 7.14
N ALA A 116 -6.02 16.20 7.05
CA ALA A 116 -5.03 17.13 6.51
C ALA A 116 -3.77 17.20 7.41
N CYS A 117 -3.95 17.25 8.73
CA CYS A 117 -2.85 17.19 9.70
C CYS A 117 -2.02 15.91 9.58
N PHE A 118 -2.69 14.76 9.37
CA PHE A 118 -2.04 13.49 9.08
C PHE A 118 -1.13 13.61 7.85
N MET A 119 -1.67 14.10 6.73
CA MET A 119 -0.92 14.21 5.47
C MET A 119 0.29 15.13 5.59
N VAL A 120 0.12 16.29 6.22
CA VAL A 120 1.23 17.24 6.43
C VAL A 120 2.32 16.63 7.31
N THR A 121 1.95 15.95 8.40
CA THR A 121 2.91 15.31 9.30
C THR A 121 3.66 14.18 8.60
N ARG A 122 2.93 13.34 7.85
CA ARG A 122 3.49 12.26 7.04
C ARG A 122 4.47 12.79 5.99
N ASP A 123 4.07 13.80 5.22
CA ASP A 123 4.91 14.38 4.16
C ASP A 123 6.18 15.01 4.73
N SER A 124 6.09 15.64 5.91
CA SER A 124 7.27 16.13 6.63
C SER A 124 8.22 15.00 7.00
N LEU A 125 7.71 13.88 7.55
CA LEU A 125 8.52 12.71 7.89
C LEU A 125 9.13 12.07 6.63
N ILE A 126 8.38 11.94 5.54
CA ILE A 126 8.90 11.42 4.26
C ILE A 126 10.03 12.30 3.73
N LYS A 127 9.85 13.63 3.77
CA LYS A 127 10.86 14.60 3.32
C LYS A 127 12.15 14.50 4.14
N GLU A 128 12.02 14.37 5.46
CA GLU A 128 13.16 14.27 6.37
C GLU A 128 13.87 12.91 6.26
N TRP A 129 13.10 11.81 6.25
CA TRP A 129 13.64 10.46 6.34
C TRP A 129 14.05 9.86 5.00
N GLN A 130 13.38 10.24 3.91
CA GLN A 130 13.57 9.71 2.55
C GLN A 130 13.51 8.17 2.52
N PRO A 131 12.34 7.57 2.81
CA PRO A 131 12.21 6.12 2.88
C PRO A 131 12.61 5.47 1.54
N GLN A 132 13.46 4.44 1.62
CA GLN A 132 13.98 3.70 0.46
C GLN A 132 13.13 2.47 0.14
N THR A 133 12.34 2.00 1.11
CA THR A 133 11.55 0.78 1.00
C THR A 133 10.12 0.98 1.47
N GLY A 134 9.21 0.11 1.04
CA GLY A 134 7.83 0.12 1.52
C GLY A 134 7.74 -0.12 3.04
N SER A 135 8.62 -0.93 3.63
CA SER A 135 8.62 -1.13 5.08
C SER A 135 8.97 0.13 5.86
N GLU A 136 9.93 0.94 5.37
CA GLU A 136 10.23 2.24 5.97
C GLU A 136 9.05 3.21 5.84
N LEU A 137 8.42 3.26 4.67
CA LEU A 137 7.22 4.08 4.46
C LEU A 137 6.06 3.66 5.39
N HIS A 138 5.84 2.35 5.54
CA HIS A 138 4.84 1.82 6.47
C HIS A 138 5.13 2.20 7.92
N ILE A 139 6.40 2.16 8.35
CA ILE A 139 6.77 2.60 9.70
C ILE A 139 6.54 4.10 9.87
N ILE A 140 6.82 4.91 8.85
CA ILE A 140 6.47 6.35 8.87
C ILE A 140 4.96 6.54 9.04
N ASP A 141 4.13 5.80 8.30
CA ASP A 141 2.67 5.85 8.45
C ASP A 141 2.24 5.52 9.89
N MET A 142 2.81 4.48 10.49
CA MET A 142 2.53 4.11 11.88
C MET A 142 3.02 5.17 12.89
N ILE A 143 4.18 5.78 12.66
CA ILE A 143 4.69 6.90 13.47
C ILE A 143 3.69 8.05 13.44
N THR A 144 3.19 8.43 12.26
CA THR A 144 2.18 9.49 12.11
C THR A 144 0.88 9.12 12.82
N GLN A 145 0.34 7.91 12.62
CA GLN A 145 -0.87 7.43 13.29
C GLN A 145 -0.73 7.49 14.81
N THR A 146 0.39 7.00 15.34
CA THR A 146 0.67 6.96 16.78
C THR A 146 0.81 8.37 17.36
N SER A 147 1.46 9.29 16.63
CA SER A 147 1.59 10.69 17.03
C SER A 147 0.23 11.39 17.11
N MET A 148 -0.65 11.17 16.12
CA MET A 148 -2.01 11.73 16.13
C MET A 148 -2.86 11.19 17.29
N LEU A 149 -2.82 9.88 17.52
CA LEU A 149 -3.52 9.26 18.65
C LEU A 149 -3.00 9.78 19.99
N HIS A 150 -1.68 9.95 20.12
CA HIS A 150 -1.07 10.54 21.30
C HIS A 150 -1.58 11.98 21.56
N GLN A 151 -1.61 12.84 20.53
CA GLN A 151 -2.15 14.20 20.65
C GLN A 151 -3.63 14.21 21.04
N GLN A 152 -4.44 13.32 20.46
CA GLN A 152 -5.85 13.19 20.82
C GLN A 152 -6.02 12.79 22.29
N TRP A 153 -5.25 11.81 22.76
CA TRP A 153 -5.30 11.38 24.16
C TRP A 153 -4.78 12.43 25.13
N ILE A 154 -3.78 13.24 24.76
CA ILE A 154 -3.38 14.41 25.54
C ILE A 154 -4.55 15.39 25.65
N GLY A 155 -5.22 15.70 24.54
CA GLY A 155 -6.39 16.60 24.55
C GLY A 155 -7.50 16.09 25.46
N ARG A 156 -7.81 14.79 25.40
CA ARG A 156 -8.80 14.14 26.29
C ARG A 156 -8.38 14.19 27.75
N HIS A 157 -7.12 13.85 28.05
CA HIS A 157 -6.58 13.89 29.41
C HIS A 157 -6.62 15.32 29.99
N ALA A 158 -6.18 16.31 29.23
CA ALA A 158 -6.29 17.72 29.61
C ALA A 158 -7.74 18.16 29.83
N SER A 159 -8.68 17.67 29.01
CA SER A 159 -10.11 17.93 29.20
C SER A 159 -10.61 17.32 30.52
N HIS A 160 -10.22 16.09 30.87
CA HIS A 160 -10.58 15.47 32.15
C HIS A 160 -9.99 16.23 33.35
N LEU A 161 -8.77 16.75 33.24
CA LEU A 161 -8.15 17.56 34.30
C LEU A 161 -8.84 18.92 34.49
N MET A 162 -9.21 19.58 33.38
CA MET A 162 -9.75 20.95 33.41
C MET A 162 -11.25 21.00 33.67
N LEU A 163 -12.01 20.00 33.21
CA LEU A 163 -13.48 19.96 33.31
C LEU A 163 -13.96 19.19 34.53
N GLY A 164 -13.14 19.05 35.59
CA GLY A 164 -13.59 18.53 36.88
C GLY A 164 -14.94 19.13 37.26
N PHE A 165 -15.97 18.28 37.24
CA PHE A 165 -17.28 18.40 37.87
C PHE A 165 -18.41 19.33 37.38
N ASP A 166 -18.29 20.21 36.38
CA ASP A 166 -19.35 21.24 36.20
C ASP A 166 -20.30 21.14 35.00
N ARG A 167 -20.40 20.00 34.30
CA ARG A 167 -21.22 19.96 33.05
C ARG A 167 -22.58 19.29 33.05
N ASP A 168 -23.01 18.53 34.07
CA ASP A 168 -24.27 17.76 33.91
C ASP A 168 -25.11 17.61 35.19
N ARG A 169 -25.35 18.71 35.91
CA ARG A 169 -26.50 18.75 36.84
C ARG A 169 -27.73 19.47 36.25
N GLU A 170 -27.55 20.36 35.27
CA GLU A 170 -28.63 21.19 34.72
C GLU A 170 -29.25 20.66 33.41
N SER A 171 -28.59 19.76 32.67
CA SER A 171 -28.98 19.45 31.29
C SER A 171 -30.08 18.38 31.14
N GLY A 172 -30.42 17.65 32.21
CA GLY A 172 -31.49 16.65 32.22
C GLY A 172 -31.32 15.47 31.25
N ARG A 173 -30.15 15.32 30.62
CA ARG A 173 -29.89 14.23 29.66
C ARG A 173 -29.37 13.02 30.41
N GLN A 174 -29.90 11.86 30.05
CA GLN A 174 -29.53 10.57 30.63
C GLN A 174 -28.07 10.25 30.31
N VAL A 175 -27.24 10.33 31.34
CA VAL A 175 -25.82 10.03 31.28
C VAL A 175 -25.66 8.50 31.29
N LEU A 176 -25.07 7.94 30.22
CA LEU A 176 -24.65 6.53 30.17
C LEU A 176 -23.69 6.23 31.33
N PRO A 177 -23.65 4.99 31.88
CA PRO A 177 -22.86 4.65 33.06
C PRO A 177 -21.41 5.13 32.90
N ARG A 178 -21.05 6.18 33.64
CA ARG A 178 -19.71 6.76 33.60
C ARG A 178 -18.79 5.77 34.31
N VAL A 179 -17.78 5.30 33.59
CA VAL A 179 -16.48 5.00 34.20
C VAL A 179 -16.21 6.12 35.21
N ASP A 180 -15.87 5.78 36.45
CA ASP A 180 -15.65 6.80 37.49
C ASP A 180 -14.67 7.85 36.95
N GLU A 181 -14.87 9.12 37.29
CA GLU A 181 -14.07 10.20 36.68
C GLU A 181 -12.58 10.00 36.96
N ALA A 182 -12.26 9.47 38.14
CA ALA A 182 -10.92 9.04 38.51
C ALA A 182 -10.40 7.94 37.57
N GLU A 183 -11.23 6.94 37.25
CA GLU A 183 -10.88 5.85 36.32
C GLU A 183 -10.74 6.37 34.87
N ALA A 184 -11.57 7.31 34.42
CA ALA A 184 -11.45 7.92 33.10
C ALA A 184 -10.18 8.78 32.98
N LEU A 185 -9.82 9.50 34.05
CA LEU A 185 -8.57 10.25 34.14
C LEU A 185 -7.36 9.30 34.08
N GLU A 186 -7.36 8.25 34.89
CA GLU A 186 -6.30 7.23 34.90
C GLU A 186 -6.17 6.50 33.55
N GLN A 187 -7.29 6.14 32.94
CA GLN A 187 -7.32 5.52 31.62
C GLN A 187 -6.72 6.44 30.57
N SER A 188 -7.09 7.72 30.56
CA SER A 188 -6.54 8.69 29.60
C SER A 188 -5.03 8.87 29.77
N ALA A 189 -4.53 8.95 31.02
CA ALA A 189 -3.10 9.03 31.31
C ALA A 189 -2.36 7.78 30.81
N THR A 190 -2.89 6.60 31.10
CA THR A 190 -2.35 5.32 30.64
C THR A 190 -2.25 5.25 29.10
N MET A 191 -3.27 5.76 28.40
CA MET A 191 -3.28 5.78 26.94
C MET A 191 -2.26 6.77 26.35
N VAL A 192 -2.08 7.95 26.96
CA VAL A 192 -1.01 8.90 26.58
C VAL A 192 0.34 8.20 26.67
N GLU A 193 0.66 7.59 27.81
CA GLU A 193 1.93 6.90 28.01
C GLU A 193 2.13 5.73 27.05
N ARG A 194 1.07 4.97 26.78
CA ARG A 194 1.11 3.84 25.85
C ARG A 194 1.48 4.28 24.44
N PHE A 195 0.82 5.32 23.91
CA PHE A 195 1.11 5.80 22.56
C PHE A 195 2.46 6.51 22.47
N GLN A 196 2.87 7.23 23.51
CA GLN A 196 4.23 7.81 23.56
C GLN A 196 5.31 6.71 23.48
N ARG A 197 5.16 5.62 24.24
CA ARG A 197 6.09 4.47 24.17
C ARG A 197 6.09 3.81 22.80
N MET A 198 4.91 3.61 22.20
CA MET A 198 4.80 3.06 20.85
C MET A 198 5.48 3.95 19.81
N TYR A 199 5.31 5.28 19.90
CA TYR A 199 5.95 6.24 19.02
C TYR A 199 7.48 6.14 19.08
N LEU A 200 8.04 6.14 20.30
CA LEU A 200 9.49 6.02 20.50
C LEU A 200 10.03 4.68 20.00
N GLN A 201 9.29 3.58 20.21
CA GLN A 201 9.67 2.27 19.70
C GLN A 201 9.69 2.23 18.17
N LEU A 202 8.70 2.83 17.50
CA LEU A 202 8.65 2.88 16.03
C LEU A 202 9.81 3.71 15.45
N VAL A 203 10.13 4.85 16.05
CA VAL A 203 11.30 5.67 15.65
C VAL A 203 12.60 4.87 15.83
N LYS A 204 12.73 4.11 16.91
CA LYS A 204 13.88 3.22 17.14
C LYS A 204 13.96 2.14 16.05
N THR A 205 12.85 1.45 15.76
CA THR A 205 12.78 0.45 14.70
C THR A 205 13.20 1.01 13.34
N LEU A 206 12.74 2.22 12.99
CA LEU A 206 13.13 2.88 11.74
C LEU A 206 14.64 3.16 11.67
N LYS A 207 15.24 3.63 12.78
CA LYS A 207 16.70 3.82 12.88
C LYS A 207 17.47 2.50 12.76
N GLU A 208 16.95 1.43 13.36
CA GLU A 208 17.57 0.10 13.30
C GLU A 208 17.56 -0.48 11.88
N LEU A 209 16.45 -0.37 11.13
CA LEU A 209 16.39 -0.81 9.74
C LEU A 209 17.44 -0.11 8.85
N ARG A 210 17.64 1.19 9.05
CA ARG A 210 18.66 1.95 8.31
C ARG A 210 20.08 1.59 8.71
N ARG A 211 20.32 1.23 9.98
CA ARG A 211 21.63 0.72 10.43
C ARG A 211 21.92 -0.67 9.89
N ALA A 212 20.90 -1.53 9.79
CA ALA A 212 21.04 -2.91 9.34
C ALA A 212 21.30 -3.03 7.83
N THR A 213 21.02 -1.98 7.05
CA THR A 213 21.26 -1.95 5.61
C THR A 213 22.60 -1.23 5.34
N PRO A 214 23.75 -1.94 5.28
CA PRO A 214 25.02 -1.29 5.00
C PRO A 214 24.98 -0.63 3.62
N PRO A 215 25.52 0.59 3.48
CA PRO A 215 25.58 1.24 2.17
C PRO A 215 26.41 0.39 1.22
N ILE A 216 25.79 -0.04 0.12
CA ILE A 216 26.49 -0.71 -0.97
C ILE A 216 27.07 0.40 -1.86
N VAL A 217 28.37 0.65 -1.74
CA VAL A 217 29.06 1.64 -2.57
C VAL A 217 29.74 0.90 -3.71
N VAL A 218 29.24 1.09 -4.93
CA VAL A 218 29.89 0.58 -6.15
C VAL A 218 30.84 1.67 -6.65
N GLN A 219 32.11 1.59 -6.27
CA GLN A 219 33.11 2.61 -6.63
C GLN A 219 33.65 2.44 -8.06
N GLN A 220 33.87 1.19 -8.52
CA GLN A 220 34.40 0.89 -9.85
C GLN A 220 33.79 -0.42 -10.38
N ALA A 221 33.56 -0.49 -11.70
CA ALA A 221 32.99 -1.67 -12.34
C ALA A 221 33.87 -2.91 -12.11
N GLY A 222 33.46 -3.78 -11.18
CA GLY A 222 34.19 -4.99 -10.78
C GLY A 222 34.47 -5.10 -9.28
N GLN A 223 34.21 -4.05 -8.49
CA GLN A 223 34.33 -4.08 -7.03
C GLN A 223 33.06 -3.56 -6.37
N VAL A 224 32.50 -4.35 -5.47
CA VAL A 224 31.36 -3.96 -4.64
C VAL A 224 31.84 -3.93 -3.20
N ASN A 225 31.82 -2.76 -2.58
CA ASN A 225 32.08 -2.62 -1.15
C ASN A 225 30.75 -2.74 -0.40
N VAL A 226 30.65 -3.73 0.48
CA VAL A 226 29.51 -3.94 1.37
C VAL A 226 29.98 -3.70 2.80
N GLY A 227 29.74 -2.49 3.32
CA GLY A 227 30.29 -2.08 4.61
C GLY A 227 31.82 -2.03 4.60
N GLN A 228 32.47 -2.74 5.52
CA GLN A 228 33.94 -2.87 5.54
C GLN A 228 34.48 -4.01 4.67
N GLN A 229 33.60 -4.80 4.02
CA GLN A 229 34.02 -5.94 3.23
C GLN A 229 34.08 -5.56 1.74
N GLN A 230 35.28 -5.58 1.17
CA GLN A 230 35.50 -5.42 -0.26
C GLN A 230 35.33 -6.78 -0.94
N VAL A 231 34.28 -6.92 -1.75
CA VAL A 231 34.03 -8.12 -2.55
C VAL A 231 34.46 -7.82 -3.98
N ASN A 232 35.56 -8.43 -4.40
CA ASN A 232 35.99 -8.42 -5.79
C ASN A 232 35.06 -9.34 -6.59
N VAL A 233 34.21 -8.75 -7.43
CA VAL A 233 33.34 -9.50 -8.35
C VAL A 233 34.18 -9.82 -9.58
N GLY A 234 35.16 -10.71 -9.40
CA GLY A 234 36.04 -11.14 -10.48
C GLY A 234 35.20 -11.65 -11.65
N LYS A 235 35.52 -11.19 -12.87
CA LYS A 235 34.95 -11.75 -14.10
C LYS A 235 35.15 -13.25 -14.01
N VAL A 236 34.06 -14.01 -13.85
CA VAL A 236 34.07 -15.44 -14.11
C VAL A 236 34.34 -15.54 -15.61
N GLU A 237 35.61 -15.61 -15.98
CA GLU A 237 36.04 -15.92 -17.33
C GLU A 237 35.39 -17.26 -17.65
N GLY A 238 34.36 -17.20 -18.49
CA GLY A 238 33.66 -18.37 -18.97
C GLY A 238 34.68 -19.27 -19.65
N LYS A 239 35.16 -20.28 -18.92
CA LYS A 239 35.90 -21.40 -19.46
C LYS A 239 34.91 -22.17 -20.32
N ARG A 240 34.76 -21.67 -21.55
CA ARG A 240 33.94 -22.19 -22.62
C ARG A 240 34.44 -23.61 -22.87
N ARG A 241 33.80 -24.60 -22.24
CA ARG A 241 33.99 -26.02 -22.56
C ARG A 241 33.65 -26.14 -24.04
N LYS A 242 34.69 -26.30 -24.87
CA LYS A 242 34.58 -26.69 -26.28
C LYS A 242 33.97 -28.10 -26.29
N ALA A 243 32.64 -28.18 -26.34
CA ALA A 243 31.97 -29.35 -26.85
C ALA A 243 32.02 -29.24 -28.38
N THR A 244 32.78 -30.14 -28.98
CA THR A 244 32.81 -30.47 -30.40
C THR A 244 31.39 -30.64 -30.93
N LEU A 245 30.92 -29.69 -31.74
CA LEU A 245 29.71 -29.83 -32.54
C LEU A 245 30.10 -29.80 -34.02
N ALA A 246 29.69 -30.84 -34.72
CA ALA A 246 29.98 -31.10 -36.11
C ALA A 246 29.27 -30.10 -37.05
N LYS A 247 30.09 -29.58 -37.97
CA LYS A 247 29.86 -29.29 -39.39
C LYS A 247 28.41 -29.39 -39.94
N GLY A 248 27.97 -28.29 -40.54
CA GLY A 248 26.83 -28.17 -41.47
C GLY A 248 26.41 -26.69 -41.56
N SER A 249 27.13 -25.85 -42.30
CA SER A 249 26.86 -25.51 -43.71
C SER A 249 25.39 -25.19 -43.97
N ASP A 250 25.00 -23.90 -43.92
CA ASP A 250 24.76 -23.17 -45.17
C ASP A 250 24.44 -21.67 -44.98
N ARG A 251 25.29 -20.92 -45.67
CA ARG A 251 25.22 -19.59 -46.28
C ARG A 251 23.81 -19.00 -46.50
N SER A 252 23.56 -17.78 -46.02
CA SER A 252 23.10 -16.68 -46.89
C SER A 252 23.24 -15.32 -46.20
N THR A 253 23.58 -14.34 -47.03
CA THR A 253 24.07 -12.99 -46.76
C THR A 253 23.02 -11.95 -47.13
N SER A 254 22.79 -10.95 -46.28
CA SER A 254 22.41 -9.56 -46.65
C SER A 254 22.44 -8.71 -45.37
N SER A 255 23.40 -7.80 -45.15
CA SER A 255 23.65 -6.50 -45.82
C SER A 255 22.58 -5.44 -45.55
N GLY A 256 22.97 -4.37 -44.83
CA GLY A 256 22.22 -3.12 -44.61
C GLY A 256 22.23 -2.72 -43.13
N ALA A 257 23.23 -2.04 -42.56
CA ALA A 257 23.75 -0.68 -42.78
C ALA A 257 22.80 0.45 -42.33
N SER A 258 23.40 1.41 -41.61
CA SER A 258 22.90 2.73 -41.19
C SER A 258 22.04 2.74 -39.91
N GLY A 259 22.37 3.41 -38.80
CA GLY A 259 23.22 4.60 -38.61
C GLY A 259 22.32 5.79 -38.26
N ALA A 260 22.18 6.14 -36.97
CA ALA A 260 21.72 7.47 -36.55
C ALA A 260 22.01 7.75 -35.07
N LYS A 261 22.98 8.64 -34.86
CA LYS A 261 23.13 9.49 -33.67
C LYS A 261 21.88 10.38 -33.50
N GLN A 262 21.39 10.56 -32.28
CA GLN A 262 20.69 11.78 -31.81
C GLN A 262 20.87 11.82 -30.28
N ALA A 263 21.79 12.63 -29.76
CA ALA A 263 21.64 14.05 -29.46
C ALA A 263 20.67 14.31 -28.29
N SER A 264 21.26 14.50 -27.12
CA SER A 264 20.65 15.19 -25.98
C SER A 264 20.44 16.67 -26.33
N PRO A 265 19.41 17.32 -25.77
CA PRO A 265 19.72 18.54 -25.05
C PRO A 265 19.00 18.71 -23.72
N ARG A 266 19.78 19.31 -22.82
CA ARG A 266 19.43 20.05 -21.60
C ARG A 266 18.22 20.98 -21.75
N SER A 267 17.62 21.28 -20.59
CA SER A 267 17.06 22.57 -20.16
C SER A 267 15.57 22.51 -19.82
N ARG A 268 15.26 22.41 -18.52
CA ARG A 268 14.09 23.11 -17.96
C ARG A 268 14.54 24.03 -16.85
N LYS A 269 14.26 25.31 -17.10
CA LYS A 269 14.46 26.47 -16.25
C LYS A 269 13.71 26.31 -14.94
N ALA A 270 14.36 26.70 -13.84
CA ALA A 270 13.68 27.08 -12.61
C ALA A 270 12.86 28.34 -12.89
N VAL A 271 11.55 28.27 -12.62
CA VAL A 271 10.69 29.46 -12.52
C VAL A 271 10.70 29.86 -11.05
N LEU A 272 11.44 30.92 -10.75
CA LEU A 272 11.26 31.69 -9.52
C LEU A 272 9.94 32.45 -9.66
N VAL A 273 8.91 32.02 -8.93
CA VAL A 273 7.75 32.88 -8.64
C VAL A 273 8.07 33.60 -7.34
N THR A 274 8.43 34.88 -7.45
CA THR A 274 8.45 35.82 -6.33
C THR A 274 7.02 36.33 -6.15
N GLU A 275 6.28 35.79 -5.18
CA GLU A 275 5.00 36.36 -4.78
C GLU A 275 5.25 37.40 -3.69
N LYS A 276 5.37 38.65 -4.18
CA LYS A 276 5.34 39.89 -3.41
C LYS A 276 3.88 40.36 -3.43
N ASP A 277 3.46 40.99 -2.33
CA ASP A 277 2.16 41.65 -2.12
C ASP A 277 0.97 40.78 -1.70
N ARG A 278 0.76 40.69 -0.39
CA ARG A 278 -0.59 40.76 0.19
C ARG A 278 -0.58 41.31 1.61
N THR A 279 -0.35 42.62 1.71
CA THR A 279 -0.83 43.47 2.80
C THR A 279 -1.79 44.49 2.21
N ARG A 280 -3.10 44.34 2.50
CA ARG A 280 -4.12 45.40 2.54
C ARG A 280 -5.52 44.78 2.65
N LYS A 281 -6.02 44.64 3.87
CA LYS A 281 -7.10 45.46 4.46
C LYS A 281 -7.50 44.87 5.81
#